data_AF-D0GMX3-F1
#
_entry.id   AF-D0GMX3-F1
#
_cell.length_a   1.000
_cell.length_b   1.000
_cell.length_c   1.000
_cell.angle_alpha   90.00
_cell.angle_beta   90.00
_cell.angle_gamma   90.00
#
_symmetry.space_group_name_H-M   'P 1'
#
loop_
_entity.id
_entity.type
_entity.pdbx_description
1 polymer ?
#
loop_
_entity_poly.entity_id
_entity_poly.type
_entity_poly.pdbx_seq_one_letter_code
_entity_poly.pdbx_strand_id
1 'polypeptide(L)'
;MEKTVKQAFQEFLENSVNLNRKATEDARKSRDNLKKNISEFGSDEDFFTLYEDFNIDFGSFARKTKCRELDDIDMMIGISANYATYNSEDSWDNTRIYANKSDVIQNECMNDDGTLNSKMVVNKFKEKLKKVNEYSKAEIKRNYEAVVLNLKSKTWNFDIV
;
A
#
# COMPACT_ATOMS: atom_id res chain seq x y z
N MET A 1 -17.79 20.76 -38.40
CA MET A 1 -16.37 20.98 -38.75
C MET A 1 -15.69 19.63 -38.61
N GLU A 2 -15.15 19.07 -39.69
CA GLU A 2 -14.49 17.76 -39.65
C GLU A 2 -13.22 17.86 -38.79
N LYS A 3 -13.08 16.97 -37.79
CA LYS A 3 -11.88 16.91 -36.95
C LYS A 3 -10.75 16.32 -37.79
N THR A 4 -9.58 16.95 -37.76
CA THR A 4 -8.37 16.29 -38.24
C THR A 4 -8.08 15.06 -37.37
N VAL A 5 -7.39 14.07 -37.92
CA VAL A 5 -6.97 12.86 -37.17
C VAL A 5 -6.26 13.25 -35.86
N LYS A 6 -5.40 14.27 -35.90
CA LYS A 6 -4.70 14.79 -34.72
C LYS A 6 -5.66 15.31 -33.64
N GLN A 7 -6.68 16.09 -34.02
CA GLN A 7 -7.68 16.60 -33.08
C GLN A 7 -8.51 15.47 -32.48
N ALA A 8 -8.88 14.46 -33.27
CA ALA A 8 -9.60 13.29 -32.77
C ALA A 8 -8.76 12.51 -31.74
N PHE A 9 -7.44 12.32 -31.98
CA PHE A 9 -6.55 11.70 -31.00
C PHE A 9 -6.39 12.51 -29.71
N GLN A 10 -6.27 13.84 -29.81
CA GLN A 10 -6.16 14.69 -28.63
C GLN A 10 -7.39 14.59 -27.74
N GLU A 11 -8.58 14.63 -28.35
CA GLU A 11 -9.85 14.52 -27.62
C GLU A 11 -10.06 13.13 -27.02
N PHE A 12 -9.67 12.07 -27.72
CA PHE A 12 -9.71 10.71 -27.18
C PHE A 12 -8.76 10.57 -25.97
N LEU A 13 -7.53 11.07 -26.09
CA LEU A 13 -6.57 11.06 -24.99
C LEU A 13 -7.10 11.82 -23.78
N GLU A 14 -7.64 13.03 -23.98
CA GLU A 14 -8.15 13.86 -22.89
C GLU A 14 -9.38 13.26 -22.18
N ASN A 15 -10.33 12.72 -22.95
CA ASN A 15 -11.63 12.33 -22.42
C ASN A 15 -11.71 10.85 -22.01
N SER A 16 -10.88 9.98 -22.59
CA SER A 16 -10.95 8.53 -22.38
C SER A 16 -9.71 7.93 -21.74
N VAL A 17 -8.52 8.49 -21.99
CA VAL A 17 -7.25 7.86 -21.54
C VAL A 17 -6.68 8.58 -20.31
N ASN A 18 -6.47 9.89 -20.40
CA ASN A 18 -5.77 10.68 -19.40
C ASN A 18 -6.60 10.85 -18.14
N LEU A 19 -5.99 10.62 -16.98
CA LEU A 19 -6.63 10.88 -15.70
C LEU A 19 -7.02 12.36 -15.55
N ASN A 20 -8.16 12.60 -14.91
CA ASN A 20 -8.55 13.95 -14.54
C ASN A 20 -7.51 14.53 -13.55
N ARG A 21 -7.06 15.77 -13.81
CA ARG A 21 -6.03 16.43 -12.99
C ARG A 21 -6.47 16.59 -11.53
N LYS A 22 -7.69 17.04 -11.29
CA LYS A 22 -8.23 17.25 -9.93
C LYS A 22 -8.35 15.92 -9.18
N ALA A 23 -8.83 14.87 -9.84
CA ALA A 23 -8.90 13.53 -9.24
C ALA A 23 -7.50 13.03 -8.85
N THR A 24 -6.50 13.22 -9.71
CA THR A 24 -5.10 12.86 -9.44
C THR A 24 -4.52 13.62 -8.24
N GLU A 25 -4.82 14.93 -8.12
CA GLU A 25 -4.40 15.75 -6.98
C GLU A 25 -5.03 15.28 -5.67
N ASP A 26 -6.34 14.99 -5.69
CA ASP A 26 -7.08 14.50 -4.51
C ASP A 26 -6.64 13.10 -4.09
N ALA A 27 -6.29 12.25 -5.06
CA ALA A 27 -5.74 10.91 -4.83
C ALA A 27 -4.38 10.96 -4.14
N ARG A 28 -3.47 11.83 -4.59
CA ARG A 28 -2.16 12.03 -3.93
C ARG A 28 -2.34 12.50 -2.49
N LYS A 29 -3.19 13.50 -2.24
CA LYS A 29 -3.50 13.95 -0.87
C LYS A 29 -4.05 12.82 0.00
N SER A 30 -4.96 12.01 -0.54
CA SER A 30 -5.55 10.89 0.19
C SER A 30 -4.50 9.83 0.54
N ARG A 31 -3.59 9.52 -0.39
CA ARG A 31 -2.45 8.62 -0.18
C ARG A 31 -1.50 9.16 0.89
N ASP A 32 -1.13 10.43 0.81
CA ASP A 32 -0.18 11.05 1.73
C ASP A 32 -0.76 11.11 3.17
N ASN A 33 -2.07 11.38 3.29
CA ASN A 33 -2.79 11.28 4.56
C ASN A 33 -2.78 9.84 5.11
N LEU A 34 -2.99 8.83 4.26
CA LEU A 34 -2.93 7.43 4.67
C LEU A 34 -1.55 7.04 5.17
N LYS A 35 -0.47 7.46 4.49
CA LYS A 35 0.90 7.23 4.97
C LYS A 35 1.14 7.85 6.35
N LYS A 36 0.64 9.07 6.56
CA LYS A 36 0.72 9.73 7.86
C LYS A 36 -0.05 8.96 8.96
N ASN A 37 -1.26 8.51 8.67
CA ASN A 37 -2.02 7.70 9.63
C ASN A 37 -1.31 6.37 9.94
N ILE A 38 -0.68 5.75 8.94
CA ILE A 38 0.08 4.52 9.13
C ILE A 38 1.34 4.78 9.97
N SER A 39 2.05 5.89 9.78
CA SER A 39 3.26 6.15 10.56
C SER A 39 2.99 6.32 12.06
N GLU A 40 1.80 6.82 12.41
CA GLU A 40 1.34 6.88 13.81
C GLU A 40 1.20 5.48 14.44
N PHE A 41 1.04 4.41 13.66
CA PHE A 41 1.02 3.05 14.22
C PHE A 41 2.37 2.64 14.81
N GLY A 42 3.48 3.18 14.31
CA GLY A 42 4.82 2.84 14.77
C GLY A 42 5.11 3.28 16.21
N SER A 43 4.29 4.17 16.80
CA SER A 43 4.37 4.53 18.21
C SER A 43 3.60 3.61 19.15
N ASP A 44 2.79 2.69 18.61
CA ASP A 44 2.03 1.74 19.42
C ASP A 44 2.88 0.53 19.81
N GLU A 45 2.92 0.18 21.10
CA GLU A 45 3.69 -0.96 21.62
C GLU A 45 3.24 -2.32 21.05
N ASP A 46 2.00 -2.43 20.54
CA ASP A 46 1.43 -3.65 19.93
C ASP A 46 1.63 -3.72 18.40
N PHE A 47 2.52 -2.90 17.84
CA PHE A 47 2.76 -2.81 16.40
C PHE A 47 4.24 -2.79 15.99
N PHE A 48 4.48 -3.01 14.69
CA PHE A 48 5.83 -3.00 14.14
C PHE A 48 6.44 -1.61 14.21
N THR A 49 7.75 -1.55 14.50
CA THR A 49 8.53 -0.35 14.24
C THR A 49 8.58 -0.10 12.73
N LEU A 50 8.06 1.05 12.30
CA LEU A 50 8.04 1.43 10.89
C LEU A 50 9.31 2.17 10.48
N TYR A 51 9.68 2.05 9.21
CA TYR A 51 10.82 2.77 8.64
C TYR A 51 10.40 3.56 7.40
N GLU A 52 10.03 4.83 7.61
CA GLU A 52 9.42 5.67 6.58
C GLU A 52 10.32 5.92 5.35
N ASP A 53 11.65 5.94 5.53
CA ASP A 53 12.60 6.13 4.42
C ASP A 53 12.52 5.01 3.37
N PHE A 54 11.97 3.87 3.74
CA PHE A 54 11.73 2.72 2.85
C PHE A 54 10.30 2.64 2.32
N ASN A 55 9.44 3.64 2.60
CA ASN A 55 8.13 3.72 1.99
C ASN A 55 8.26 4.04 0.49
N ILE A 56 7.59 3.26 -0.36
CA ILE A 56 7.65 3.43 -1.82
C ILE A 56 6.26 3.71 -2.37
N ASP A 57 6.13 4.78 -3.16
CA ASP A 57 4.99 4.93 -4.05
C ASP A 57 5.17 3.98 -5.24
N PHE A 58 4.22 3.06 -5.45
CA PHE A 58 4.37 2.01 -6.43
C PHE A 58 3.28 2.04 -7.51
N GLY A 59 3.43 1.15 -8.49
CA GLY A 59 2.40 0.90 -9.48
C GLY A 59 2.32 1.93 -10.59
N SER A 60 1.26 1.81 -11.39
CA SER A 60 1.06 2.65 -12.58
C SER A 60 0.70 4.10 -12.23
N PHE A 61 0.06 4.33 -11.08
CA PHE A 61 -0.27 5.67 -10.61
C PHE A 61 0.99 6.47 -10.26
N ALA A 62 1.92 5.88 -9.49
CA ALA A 62 3.19 6.52 -9.13
C ALA A 62 4.05 6.83 -10.37
N ARG A 63 4.07 5.91 -11.35
CA ARG A 63 4.81 6.08 -12.62
C ARG A 63 4.12 7.00 -13.63
N LYS A 64 2.94 7.55 -13.32
CA LYS A 64 2.13 8.40 -14.21
C LYS A 64 1.74 7.71 -15.52
N THR A 65 1.56 6.40 -15.50
CA THR A 65 1.11 5.58 -16.64
C THR A 65 -0.31 5.04 -16.47
N LYS A 66 -0.94 5.27 -15.32
CA LYS A 66 -2.35 4.91 -15.07
C LYS A 66 -3.27 5.68 -16.02
N CYS A 67 -4.13 4.95 -16.73
CA CYS A 67 -5.21 5.50 -17.55
C CYS A 67 -6.53 5.47 -16.76
N ARG A 68 -7.58 6.12 -17.27
CA ARG A 68 -8.91 6.04 -16.64
C ARG A 68 -9.42 4.59 -16.59
N GLU A 69 -10.15 4.20 -15.55
CA GLU A 69 -10.50 5.00 -14.37
C GLU A 69 -9.39 5.01 -13.31
N LEU A 70 -9.42 6.00 -12.41
CA LEU A 70 -8.55 6.00 -11.23
C LEU A 70 -9.18 5.11 -10.16
N ASP A 71 -8.80 3.84 -10.18
CA ASP A 71 -9.35 2.76 -9.37
C ASP A 71 -8.36 2.17 -8.36
N ASP A 72 -7.06 2.14 -8.65
CA ASP A 72 -6.00 1.63 -7.76
C ASP A 72 -4.90 2.66 -7.44
N ILE A 73 -4.35 2.55 -6.24
CA ILE A 73 -3.15 3.28 -5.80
C ILE A 73 -2.31 2.34 -4.94
N ASP A 74 -1.21 1.85 -5.51
CA ASP A 74 -0.26 0.97 -4.83
C ASP A 74 0.75 1.76 -3.99
N MET A 75 1.04 1.25 -2.79
CA MET A 75 2.15 1.71 -1.97
C MET A 75 2.78 0.57 -1.18
N MET A 76 4.07 0.70 -0.91
CA MET A 76 4.80 -0.20 -0.02
C MET A 76 5.15 0.53 1.28
N ILE A 77 4.94 -0.11 2.42
CA ILE A 77 5.27 0.43 3.74
C ILE A 77 6.52 -0.25 4.29
N GLY A 78 7.52 0.55 4.64
CA GLY A 78 8.75 0.08 5.24
C GLY A 78 8.55 -0.35 6.68
N ILE A 79 8.98 -1.57 7.01
CA ILE A 79 9.05 -2.09 8.37
C ILE A 79 10.52 -2.21 8.75
N SER A 80 10.90 -1.69 9.92
CA SER A 80 12.25 -1.87 10.45
C SER A 80 12.54 -3.35 10.69
N ALA A 81 13.70 -3.80 10.25
CA ALA A 81 14.08 -5.21 10.41
C ALA A 81 14.16 -5.62 11.88
N ASN A 82 14.47 -4.70 12.81
CA ASN A 82 14.63 -4.97 14.25
C ASN A 82 15.46 -6.24 14.52
N TYR A 83 16.61 -6.35 13.84
CA TYR A 83 17.52 -7.50 13.87
C TYR A 83 16.98 -8.82 13.29
N ALA A 84 15.83 -8.81 12.62
CA ALA A 84 15.43 -9.90 11.76
C ALA A 84 16.48 -10.15 10.67
N THR A 85 16.61 -11.40 10.26
CA THR A 85 17.61 -11.83 9.28
C THR A 85 16.94 -12.54 8.11
N TYR A 86 17.66 -12.69 7.01
CA TYR A 86 17.25 -13.50 5.87
C TYR A 86 18.47 -14.22 5.32
N ASN A 87 18.27 -15.30 4.56
CA ASN A 87 19.37 -15.95 3.87
C ASN A 87 19.59 -15.28 2.51
N SER A 88 20.79 -14.74 2.26
CA SER A 88 21.14 -14.12 0.98
C SER A 88 21.18 -15.10 -0.19
N GLU A 89 21.21 -16.41 0.09
CA GLU A 89 21.15 -17.48 -0.92
C GLU A 89 19.71 -17.89 -1.27
N ASP A 90 18.69 -17.40 -0.55
CA ASP A 90 17.30 -17.65 -0.93
C ASP A 90 17.02 -17.05 -2.32
N SER A 91 16.18 -17.75 -3.10
CA SER A 91 15.71 -17.22 -4.39
C SER A 91 14.92 -15.94 -4.17
N TRP A 92 15.05 -15.01 -5.12
CA TRP A 92 14.36 -13.71 -5.09
C TRP A 92 12.84 -13.83 -4.97
N ASP A 93 12.25 -14.95 -5.41
CA ASP A 93 10.81 -15.25 -5.36
C ASP A 93 10.40 -16.09 -4.14
N ASN A 94 11.31 -16.38 -3.22
CA ASN A 94 11.04 -17.20 -2.04
C ASN A 94 11.93 -16.82 -0.83
N THR A 95 12.19 -15.53 -0.66
CA THR A 95 12.94 -15.00 0.49
C THR A 95 12.18 -15.21 1.78
N ARG A 96 12.84 -15.80 2.79
CA ARG A 96 12.27 -15.97 4.14
C ARG A 96 12.95 -15.03 5.12
N ILE A 97 12.14 -14.33 5.91
CA ILE A 97 12.62 -13.46 6.98
C ILE A 97 12.50 -14.22 8.30
N TYR A 98 13.60 -14.40 9.02
CA TYR A 98 13.64 -15.00 10.35
C TYR A 98 13.44 -13.91 11.41
N ALA A 99 12.44 -14.10 12.26
CA ALA A 99 12.09 -13.15 13.31
C ALA A 99 13.23 -13.01 14.34
N ASN A 100 13.43 -11.79 14.82
CA ASN A 100 14.23 -11.57 16.03
C ASN A 100 13.43 -12.04 17.25
N LYS A 101 13.94 -13.04 17.97
CA LYS A 101 13.29 -13.60 19.16
C LYS A 101 13.10 -12.59 20.31
N SER A 102 13.81 -11.48 20.30
CA SER A 102 13.63 -10.41 21.29
C SER A 102 12.56 -9.39 20.90
N ASP A 103 12.07 -9.40 19.66
CA ASP A 103 11.01 -8.51 19.18
C ASP A 103 9.64 -9.20 19.35
N VAL A 104 8.84 -8.70 20.29
CA VAL A 104 7.55 -9.30 20.66
C VAL A 104 6.59 -9.36 19.46
N ILE A 105 6.56 -8.31 18.64
CA ILE A 105 5.60 -8.20 17.53
C ILE A 105 5.99 -9.11 16.37
N GLN A 106 7.29 -9.27 16.11
CA GLN A 106 7.78 -10.27 15.16
C GLN A 106 7.46 -11.70 15.63
N ASN A 107 7.67 -12.01 16.91
CA ASN A 107 7.33 -13.32 17.46
C ASN A 107 5.82 -13.61 17.39
N GLU A 108 4.97 -12.61 17.63
CA GLU A 108 3.52 -12.77 17.47
C GLU A 108 3.11 -13.08 16.02
N CYS A 109 3.97 -12.80 15.05
CA CYS A 109 3.73 -13.01 13.63
C CYS A 109 4.62 -14.11 13.02
N MET A 110 5.29 -14.95 13.82
CA MET A 110 6.17 -16.00 13.30
C MET A 110 5.43 -17.33 13.07
N ASN A 111 5.92 -18.10 12.10
CA ASN A 111 5.61 -19.52 11.93
C ASN A 111 6.40 -20.37 12.94
N ASP A 112 6.04 -21.65 13.04
CA ASP A 112 6.74 -22.62 13.92
C ASP A 112 8.24 -22.78 13.59
N ASP A 113 8.64 -22.51 12.35
CA ASP A 113 10.04 -22.55 11.90
C ASP A 113 10.83 -21.25 12.21
N GLY A 114 10.19 -20.27 12.85
CA GLY A 114 10.78 -18.98 13.22
C GLY A 114 10.78 -17.93 12.10
N THR A 115 10.22 -18.24 10.93
CA THR A 115 10.06 -17.26 9.83
C THR A 115 8.83 -16.38 10.04
N LEU A 116 8.86 -15.14 9.58
CA LEU A 116 7.69 -14.26 9.60
C LEU A 116 6.60 -14.77 8.66
N ASN A 117 5.38 -14.84 9.19
CA ASN A 117 4.19 -15.17 8.42
C ASN A 117 3.60 -13.90 7.80
N SER A 118 3.73 -13.76 6.48
CA SER A 118 3.22 -12.60 5.74
C SER A 118 1.73 -12.33 5.97
N LYS A 119 0.90 -13.39 6.12
CA LYS A 119 -0.54 -13.21 6.40
C LYS A 119 -0.78 -12.58 7.76
N MET A 120 0.02 -12.94 8.77
CA MET A 120 -0.10 -12.38 10.12
C MET A 120 0.37 -10.93 10.16
N VAL A 121 1.48 -10.62 9.49
CA VAL A 121 1.98 -9.25 9.30
C VAL A 121 0.90 -8.37 8.65
N VAL A 122 0.38 -8.78 7.49
CA VAL A 122 -0.66 -8.06 6.76
C VAL A 122 -1.96 -7.92 7.57
N ASN A 123 -2.31 -8.93 8.37
CA ASN A 123 -3.47 -8.85 9.26
C ASN A 123 -3.27 -7.82 10.38
N LYS A 124 -2.06 -7.65 10.94
CA LYS A 124 -1.80 -6.57 11.92
C LYS A 124 -2.07 -5.19 11.32
N PHE A 125 -1.60 -4.92 10.09
CA PHE A 125 -1.92 -3.66 9.38
C PHE A 125 -3.42 -3.48 9.20
N LYS A 126 -4.12 -4.52 8.73
CA LYS A 126 -5.58 -4.49 8.57
C LYS A 126 -6.30 -4.14 9.86
N GLU A 127 -5.94 -4.75 10.99
CA GLU A 127 -6.59 -4.48 12.28
C GLU A 127 -6.29 -3.08 12.82
N LYS A 128 -5.08 -2.53 12.58
CA LYS A 128 -4.78 -1.12 12.89
C LYS A 128 -5.58 -0.16 12.02
N LEU A 129 -5.64 -0.39 10.72
CA LEU A 129 -6.37 0.47 9.78
C LEU A 129 -7.87 0.55 10.11
N LYS A 130 -8.48 -0.54 10.61
CA LYS A 130 -9.88 -0.53 11.08
C LYS A 130 -10.13 0.40 12.27
N LYS A 131 -9.11 0.67 13.08
CA LYS A 131 -9.20 1.55 14.26
C LYS A 131 -9.06 3.04 13.90
N VAL A 132 -8.62 3.36 12.68
CA VAL A 132 -8.50 4.74 12.21
C VAL A 132 -9.90 5.31 11.92
N ASN A 133 -10.28 6.36 12.64
CA ASN A 133 -11.61 6.97 12.55
C ASN A 133 -11.98 7.40 11.12
N GLU A 134 -11.01 7.92 10.36
CA GLU A 134 -11.20 8.33 8.97
C GLU A 134 -11.63 7.17 8.05
N TYR A 135 -11.31 5.94 8.44
CA TYR A 135 -11.59 4.72 7.68
C TYR A 135 -12.73 3.89 8.27
N SER A 136 -13.46 4.42 9.26
CA SER A 136 -14.59 3.75 9.91
C SER A 136 -15.68 3.26 8.94
N LYS A 137 -15.83 3.92 7.79
CA LYS A 137 -16.79 3.54 6.73
C LYS A 137 -16.14 2.79 5.57
N ALA A 138 -14.82 2.63 5.58
CA ALA A 138 -14.08 1.97 4.52
C ALA A 138 -14.28 0.46 4.56
N GLU A 139 -14.20 -0.19 3.41
CA GLU A 139 -14.08 -1.65 3.34
C GLU A 139 -12.59 -2.00 3.37
N ILE A 140 -12.18 -2.81 4.35
CA ILE A 140 -10.78 -3.21 4.54
C ILE A 140 -10.68 -4.73 4.43
N LYS A 141 -10.00 -5.21 3.40
CA LYS A 141 -9.82 -6.64 3.15
C LYS A 141 -8.35 -6.96 2.90
N ARG A 142 -7.98 -8.21 3.17
CA ARG A 142 -6.68 -8.74 2.76
C ARG A 142 -6.84 -9.35 1.38
N ASN A 143 -5.95 -9.03 0.46
CA ASN A 143 -5.85 -9.66 -0.85
C ASN A 143 -4.45 -10.23 -1.02
N TYR A 144 -4.28 -11.52 -0.71
CA TYR A 144 -2.99 -12.20 -0.67
C TYR A 144 -1.94 -11.44 0.14
N GLU A 145 -1.08 -10.69 -0.54
CA GLU A 145 0.09 -9.98 -0.04
C GLU A 145 -0.21 -8.53 0.39
N ALA A 146 -1.38 -7.98 0.05
CA ALA A 146 -1.73 -6.60 0.33
C ALA A 146 -2.95 -6.45 1.27
N VAL A 147 -3.02 -5.32 1.97
CA VAL A 147 -4.27 -4.80 2.54
C VAL A 147 -4.91 -3.85 1.53
N VAL A 148 -6.13 -4.18 1.10
CA VAL A 148 -6.95 -3.31 0.25
C VAL A 148 -7.83 -2.45 1.14
N LEU A 149 -7.68 -1.13 1.03
CA LEU A 149 -8.51 -0.12 1.71
C LEU A 149 -9.37 0.61 0.68
N ASN A 150 -10.68 0.35 0.72
CA ASN A 150 -11.65 0.99 -0.18
C ASN A 150 -12.42 2.10 0.55
N LEU A 151 -12.17 3.35 0.16
CA LEU A 151 -12.87 4.52 0.69
C LEU A 151 -14.18 4.73 -0.07
N LYS A 152 -15.33 4.54 0.59
CA LYS A 152 -16.67 4.75 -0.02
C LYS A 152 -16.91 6.12 -0.65
N SER A 153 -16.14 7.14 -0.23
CA SER A 153 -16.25 8.51 -0.73
C SER A 153 -15.36 8.81 -1.94
N LYS A 154 -14.54 7.85 -2.39
CA LYS A 154 -13.57 7.99 -3.48
C LYS A 154 -13.78 6.89 -4.52
N THR A 155 -13.27 7.11 -5.73
CA THR A 155 -13.33 6.11 -6.81
C THR A 155 -12.17 5.13 -6.76
N TRP A 156 -11.07 5.49 -6.11
CA TRP A 156 -9.88 4.65 -5.96
C TRP A 156 -9.86 3.92 -4.62
N ASN A 157 -9.22 2.77 -4.62
CA ASN A 157 -8.80 2.04 -3.44
C ASN A 157 -7.27 2.13 -3.28
N PHE A 158 -6.77 1.72 -2.11
CA PHE A 158 -5.35 1.61 -1.84
C PHE A 158 -4.96 0.16 -1.66
N ASP A 159 -3.89 -0.25 -2.33
CA ASP A 159 -3.22 -1.52 -2.09
C ASP A 159 -1.95 -1.24 -1.30
N ILE A 160 -1.96 -1.66 -0.03
CA ILE A 160 -0.89 -1.44 0.94
C ILE A 160 -0.10 -2.75 1.05
N VAL A 161 1.14 -2.72 0.57
CA VAL A 161 2.09 -3.84 0.55
C VAL A 161 3.12 -3.70 1.66
#